data_AF-A0A8T7GU90-F1
#
_entry.id   AF-A0A8T7GU90-F1
#
_cell.length_a   1.000
_cell.length_b   1.000
_cell.length_c   1.000
_cell.angle_alpha   90.00
_cell.angle_beta   90.00
_cell.angle_gamma   90.00
#
_symmetry.space_group_name_H-M   'P 1'
#
loop_
_entity.id
_entity.type
_entity.pdbx_description
1 polymer ?
#
loop_
_entity_poly.entity_id
_entity_poly.type
_entity_poly.pdbx_seq_one_letter_code
_entity_poly.pdbx_strand_id
1 'polypeptide(L)'
;MAVTVLVDGLLRFDSGKTWFGVGLCLCLRRLGYRVGVFKPVAGHSVWGQLWSFRESLRRGFLVGGDVLTYERFLGVDPLAVNPVDLLLAPPDPAGGVSGFLSSVGGWEDQVVVARVPVGGGFEHWWFPVNVSRLSPLVRFEVSRLVGRVGAVPGSVEGLLDYVGGLGGVFEEFRRRVSAGCDFLVVESFNDALVPYRELVGVVDYLVVVAPGRVFVFEGERLRLLASVVDVGGARVGGVWRHLGRPIGVFELPLVEDPVVLADFLGGVVGVLGG
;
A
#
# COMPACT_ATOMS: atom_id res chain seq x y z
N MET A 1 22.72 -7.21 3.19
CA MET A 1 21.29 -6.88 3.39
C MET A 1 20.80 -6.26 2.09
N ALA A 2 19.54 -6.48 1.72
CA ALA A 2 18.97 -5.84 0.53
C ALA A 2 18.88 -4.32 0.74
N VAL A 3 19.15 -3.54 -0.32
CA VAL A 3 18.89 -2.10 -0.34
C VAL A 3 17.38 -1.89 -0.28
N THR A 4 16.89 -1.18 0.74
CA THR A 4 15.46 -0.95 0.96
C THR A 4 15.04 0.39 0.40
N VAL A 5 14.17 0.35 -0.61
CA VAL A 5 13.60 1.53 -1.26
C VAL A 5 12.15 1.67 -0.85
N LEU A 6 11.84 2.70 -0.05
CA LEU A 6 10.46 3.05 0.30
C LEU A 6 9.86 3.91 -0.81
N VAL A 7 8.84 3.41 -1.48
CA VAL A 7 8.05 4.11 -2.50
C VAL A 7 6.80 4.68 -1.85
N ASP A 8 6.72 6.01 -1.86
CA ASP A 8 5.63 6.78 -1.27
C ASP A 8 4.99 7.73 -2.30
N GLY A 9 3.86 8.34 -1.95
CA GLY A 9 3.01 9.11 -2.83
C GLY A 9 2.79 10.50 -2.30
N LEU A 10 3.03 11.52 -3.13
CA LEU A 10 2.73 12.90 -2.74
C LEU A 10 1.21 13.16 -2.66
N LEU A 11 0.45 12.46 -3.51
CA LEU A 11 -1.01 12.44 -3.46
C LEU A 11 -1.49 11.28 -2.58
N ARG A 12 -2.53 11.58 -1.80
CA ARG A 12 -3.25 10.60 -0.98
C ARG A 12 -3.73 9.39 -1.77
N PHE A 13 -4.32 9.64 -2.93
CA PHE A 13 -4.81 8.60 -3.83
C PHE A 13 -4.17 8.78 -5.21
N ASP A 14 -4.02 7.67 -5.95
CA ASP A 14 -3.64 7.66 -7.36
C ASP A 14 -2.35 8.43 -7.72
N SER A 15 -1.37 8.44 -6.81
CA SER A 15 -0.04 9.02 -7.06
C SER A 15 0.79 8.24 -8.09
N GLY A 16 0.35 7.04 -8.50
CA GLY A 16 1.09 6.16 -9.42
C GLY A 16 2.12 5.25 -8.75
N LYS A 17 2.13 5.16 -7.40
CA LYS A 17 3.08 4.35 -6.61
C LYS A 17 3.20 2.91 -7.09
N THR A 18 2.10 2.18 -7.23
CA THR A 18 2.14 0.77 -7.63
C THR A 18 2.70 0.61 -9.04
N TRP A 19 2.29 1.48 -9.96
CA TRP A 19 2.80 1.46 -11.34
C TRP A 19 4.30 1.70 -11.39
N PHE A 20 4.75 2.72 -10.64
CA PHE A 20 6.16 3.02 -10.47
C PHE A 20 6.93 1.88 -9.78
N GLY A 21 6.39 1.30 -8.71
CA GLY A 21 7.00 0.21 -7.96
C GLY A 21 7.20 -1.04 -8.82
N VAL A 22 6.21 -1.40 -9.64
CA VAL A 22 6.36 -2.48 -10.63
C VAL A 22 7.44 -2.13 -11.65
N GLY A 23 7.39 -0.93 -12.24
CA GLY A 23 8.39 -0.48 -13.21
C GLY A 23 9.82 -0.51 -12.63
N LEU A 24 9.99 -0.06 -11.39
CA LEU A 24 11.28 -0.04 -10.69
C LEU A 24 11.79 -1.46 -10.47
N CYS A 25 10.94 -2.37 -9.99
CA CYS A 25 11.28 -3.78 -9.83
C CYS A 25 11.70 -4.42 -11.15
N LEU A 26 10.97 -4.16 -12.24
CA LEU A 26 11.30 -4.69 -13.57
C LEU A 26 12.63 -4.13 -14.10
N CYS A 27 12.87 -2.83 -13.93
CA CYS A 27 14.12 -2.18 -14.32
C CYS A 27 15.32 -2.80 -13.60
N LEU A 28 15.24 -2.93 -12.27
CA LEU A 28 16.27 -3.58 -11.44
C LEU A 28 16.49 -5.05 -11.85
N ARG A 29 15.42 -5.81 -12.10
CA ARG A 29 15.54 -7.21 -12.58
C ARG A 29 16.21 -7.32 -13.94
N ARG A 30 15.94 -6.40 -14.88
CA ARG A 30 16.62 -6.34 -16.19
C ARG A 30 18.13 -6.10 -16.07
N LEU A 31 18.56 -5.43 -15.00
CA LEU A 31 19.97 -5.20 -14.68
C LEU A 31 20.61 -6.37 -13.91
N GLY A 32 19.87 -7.45 -13.67
CA GLY A 32 20.39 -8.67 -13.04
C GLY A 32 20.23 -8.73 -11.52
N TYR A 33 19.58 -7.74 -10.89
CA TYR A 33 19.35 -7.76 -9.45
C TYR A 33 18.19 -8.68 -9.06
N ARG A 34 18.31 -9.33 -7.90
CA ARG A 34 17.22 -10.03 -7.23
C ARG A 34 16.40 -9.01 -6.47
N VAL A 35 15.11 -8.91 -6.80
CA VAL A 35 14.23 -7.86 -6.26
C VAL A 35 13.00 -8.46 -5.60
N GLY A 36 12.82 -8.14 -4.32
CA GLY A 36 11.61 -8.38 -3.55
C GLY A 36 10.70 -7.15 -3.54
N VAL A 37 9.41 -7.36 -3.34
CA VAL A 37 8.43 -6.28 -3.17
C VAL A 37 7.56 -6.53 -1.95
N PHE A 38 7.32 -5.49 -1.16
CA PHE A 38 6.52 -5.57 0.05
C PHE A 38 5.52 -4.42 0.11
N LYS A 39 4.24 -4.73 0.33
CA LYS A 39 3.20 -3.72 0.53
C LYS A 39 2.47 -4.06 1.82
N PRO A 40 2.92 -3.54 2.98
CA PRO A 40 2.46 -4.01 4.29
C PRO A 40 0.94 -3.89 4.46
N VAL A 41 0.39 -2.76 4.01
CA VAL A 41 -1.02 -2.43 4.08
C VAL A 41 -1.49 -2.01 2.69
N ALA A 42 -2.58 -2.62 2.22
CA ALA A 42 -3.25 -2.28 0.98
C ALA A 42 -4.73 -1.95 1.28
N GLY A 43 -5.33 -1.13 0.43
CA GLY A 43 -6.75 -0.85 0.50
C GLY A 43 -7.30 -0.73 -0.91
N HIS A 44 -8.52 -1.23 -1.13
CA HIS A 44 -9.15 -1.19 -2.43
C HIS A 44 -10.65 -0.95 -2.36
N SER A 45 -11.18 -0.25 -3.36
CA SER A 45 -12.60 0.13 -3.40
C SER A 45 -13.46 -0.86 -4.16
N VAL A 46 -14.62 -1.26 -3.61
CA VAL A 46 -15.64 -2.05 -4.34
C VAL A 46 -16.06 -1.36 -5.64
N TRP A 47 -16.05 -0.03 -5.68
CA TRP A 47 -16.46 0.77 -6.84
C TRP A 47 -15.31 1.02 -7.82
N GLY A 48 -14.23 1.63 -7.33
CA GLY A 48 -13.09 2.00 -8.18
C GLY A 48 -12.29 0.80 -8.68
N GLN A 49 -12.36 -0.33 -7.98
CA GLN A 49 -11.57 -1.53 -8.23
C GLN A 49 -12.45 -2.80 -8.17
N LEU A 50 -13.63 -2.76 -8.83
CA LEU A 50 -14.56 -3.90 -8.88
C LEU A 50 -13.89 -5.20 -9.37
N TRP A 51 -12.86 -5.10 -10.20
CA TRP A 51 -12.09 -6.24 -10.68
C TRP A 51 -11.33 -6.96 -9.56
N SER A 52 -10.71 -6.25 -8.61
CA SER A 52 -10.01 -6.86 -7.48
C SER A 52 -10.99 -7.42 -6.44
N PHE A 53 -12.14 -6.78 -6.28
CA PHE A 53 -13.24 -7.32 -5.48
C PHE A 53 -13.74 -8.67 -6.04
N ARG A 54 -13.95 -8.77 -7.36
CA ARG A 54 -14.33 -10.03 -8.01
C ARG A 54 -13.27 -11.11 -7.86
N GLU A 55 -12.01 -10.70 -7.92
CA GLU A 55 -10.89 -11.62 -7.71
C GLU A 55 -10.84 -12.14 -6.27
N SER A 56 -11.13 -11.28 -5.29
CA SER A 56 -11.27 -11.68 -3.89
C SER A 56 -12.38 -12.72 -3.68
N LEU A 57 -13.55 -12.51 -4.30
CA LEU A 57 -14.66 -13.47 -4.29
C LEU A 57 -14.25 -14.82 -4.90
N ARG A 58 -13.57 -14.78 -6.05
CA ARG A 58 -13.11 -15.98 -6.76
C ARG A 58 -12.15 -16.79 -5.91
N ARG A 59 -11.12 -16.13 -5.37
CA ARG A 59 -10.03 -16.78 -4.61
C ARG A 59 -10.42 -17.19 -3.20
N GLY A 60 -11.44 -16.57 -2.61
CA GLY A 60 -11.86 -16.87 -1.23
C GLY A 60 -10.99 -16.21 -0.17
N PHE A 61 -10.25 -15.16 -0.53
CA PHE A 61 -9.59 -14.26 0.42
C PHE A 61 -9.54 -12.86 -0.18
N LEU A 62 -9.65 -11.84 0.66
CA LEU A 62 -9.57 -10.44 0.25
C LEU A 62 -8.19 -10.10 -0.32
N VAL A 63 -8.11 -9.52 -1.52
CA VAL A 63 -6.86 -9.06 -2.16
C VAL A 63 -7.12 -7.88 -3.10
N GLY A 64 -6.37 -6.80 -2.90
CA GLY A 64 -6.54 -5.54 -3.62
C GLY A 64 -5.78 -5.41 -4.93
N GLY A 65 -6.17 -4.39 -5.69
CA GLY A 65 -5.66 -4.17 -7.04
C GLY A 65 -4.15 -3.95 -7.10
N ASP A 66 -3.58 -3.26 -6.12
CA ASP A 66 -2.15 -2.99 -6.07
C ASP A 66 -1.34 -4.31 -6.00
N VAL A 67 -1.77 -5.21 -5.12
CA VAL A 67 -1.10 -6.50 -4.90
C VAL A 67 -1.31 -7.45 -6.08
N LEU A 68 -2.51 -7.46 -6.68
CA LEU A 68 -2.78 -8.20 -7.91
C LEU A 68 -1.94 -7.68 -9.08
N THR A 69 -1.63 -6.38 -9.10
CA THR A 69 -0.73 -5.79 -10.09
C THR A 69 0.70 -6.31 -9.87
N TYR A 70 1.19 -6.32 -8.64
CA TYR A 70 2.49 -6.94 -8.33
C TYR A 70 2.55 -8.42 -8.67
N GLU A 71 1.51 -9.20 -8.33
CA GLU A 71 1.43 -10.61 -8.70
C GLU A 71 1.52 -10.79 -10.22
N ARG A 72 0.70 -10.03 -10.97
CA ARG A 72 0.64 -10.12 -12.44
C ARG A 72 1.99 -9.88 -13.10
N PHE A 73 2.73 -8.85 -12.68
CA PHE A 73 3.96 -8.44 -13.36
C PHE A 73 5.24 -9.04 -12.76
N LEU A 74 5.22 -9.37 -11.46
CA LEU A 74 6.42 -9.83 -10.75
C LEU A 74 6.34 -11.29 -10.30
N GLY A 75 5.18 -11.95 -10.42
CA GLY A 75 4.97 -13.35 -10.06
C GLY A 75 5.03 -13.62 -8.56
N VAL A 76 4.68 -12.62 -7.73
CA VAL A 76 4.73 -12.74 -6.27
C VAL A 76 3.46 -13.35 -5.69
N ASP A 77 3.59 -14.07 -4.58
CA ASP A 77 2.44 -14.52 -3.79
C ASP A 77 1.82 -13.33 -3.04
N PRO A 78 0.54 -12.98 -3.28
CA PRO A 78 -0.15 -11.89 -2.60
C PRO A 78 -0.10 -11.99 -1.07
N LEU A 79 -0.22 -13.20 -0.52
CA LEU A 79 -0.24 -13.40 0.93
C LEU A 79 1.14 -13.21 1.55
N ALA A 80 2.21 -13.45 0.79
CA ALA A 80 3.58 -13.27 1.25
C ALA A 80 4.01 -11.79 1.25
N VAL A 81 3.49 -10.97 0.34
CA VAL A 81 3.93 -9.58 0.16
C VAL A 81 3.00 -8.55 0.79
N ASN A 82 1.76 -8.94 1.11
CA ASN A 82 0.75 -8.05 1.66
C ASN A 82 0.03 -8.67 2.86
N PRO A 83 0.48 -8.39 4.09
CA PRO A 83 -0.17 -8.94 5.28
C PRO A 83 -1.56 -8.34 5.56
N VAL A 84 -1.78 -7.05 5.30
CA VAL A 84 -3.07 -6.39 5.58
C VAL A 84 -3.72 -5.86 4.30
N ASP A 85 -4.98 -6.22 4.06
CA ASP A 85 -5.79 -5.70 2.96
C ASP A 85 -7.14 -5.17 3.47
N LEU A 86 -7.58 -4.01 2.99
CA LEU A 86 -8.81 -3.34 3.39
C LEU A 86 -9.75 -3.18 2.20
N LEU A 87 -10.96 -3.75 2.29
CA LEU A 87 -12.04 -3.47 1.36
C LEU A 87 -12.80 -2.22 1.79
N LEU A 88 -12.83 -1.23 0.89
CA LEU A 88 -13.51 0.04 1.11
C LEU A 88 -14.79 0.12 0.28
N ALA A 89 -15.87 0.55 0.91
CA ALA A 89 -17.12 0.90 0.25
C ALA A 89 -17.68 2.17 0.91
N PRO A 90 -17.78 3.30 0.17
CA PRO A 90 -18.46 4.50 0.63
C PRO A 90 -19.89 4.20 1.10
N PRO A 91 -20.38 4.89 2.14
CA PRO A 91 -21.78 4.77 2.57
C PRO A 91 -22.75 5.27 1.49
N ASP A 92 -24.02 4.91 1.64
CA ASP A 92 -25.08 5.35 0.72
C ASP A 92 -25.30 6.87 0.83
N PRO A 93 -25.11 7.65 -0.26
CA PRO A 93 -25.35 9.09 -0.23
C PRO A 93 -26.82 9.45 0.03
N ALA A 94 -27.77 8.52 -0.14
CA ALA A 94 -29.18 8.73 0.22
C ALA A 94 -29.40 9.00 1.71
N GLY A 95 -28.44 8.61 2.58
CA GLY A 95 -28.44 8.95 4.01
C GLY A 95 -28.08 10.40 4.32
N GLY A 96 -27.71 11.20 3.31
CA GLY A 96 -27.39 12.62 3.43
C GLY A 96 -26.03 12.95 2.81
N VAL A 97 -26.04 13.83 1.80
CA VAL A 97 -24.86 14.20 1.02
C VAL A 97 -23.75 14.80 1.87
N SER A 98 -24.07 15.64 2.86
CA SER A 98 -23.05 16.23 3.74
C SER A 98 -22.33 15.17 4.57
N GLY A 99 -23.07 14.23 5.16
CA GLY A 99 -22.48 13.14 5.93
C GLY A 99 -21.65 12.20 5.06
N PHE A 100 -22.14 11.91 3.85
CA PHE A 100 -21.39 11.17 2.83
C PHE A 100 -20.05 11.86 2.51
N LEU A 101 -20.07 13.16 2.19
CA LEU A 101 -18.85 13.91 1.85
C LEU A 101 -17.84 13.96 3.00
N SER A 102 -18.30 14.00 4.26
CA SER A 102 -17.41 13.87 5.42
C SER A 102 -16.79 12.48 5.53
N SER A 103 -17.58 11.43 5.30
CA SER A 103 -17.16 10.02 5.44
C SER A 103 -16.19 9.53 4.36
N VAL A 104 -16.26 10.07 3.14
CA VAL A 104 -15.34 9.68 2.05
C VAL A 104 -13.92 10.18 2.26
N GLY A 105 -13.72 11.07 3.23
CA GLY A 105 -12.42 11.61 3.61
C GLY A 105 -11.56 10.68 4.48
N GLY A 106 -12.09 9.57 5.00
CA GLY A 106 -11.36 8.60 5.82
C GLY A 106 -11.55 7.17 5.28
N TRP A 107 -10.58 6.29 5.46
CA TRP A 107 -10.77 4.87 5.13
C TRP A 107 -11.57 4.16 6.25
N GLU A 108 -11.50 4.69 7.47
CA GLU A 108 -12.13 4.22 8.70
C GLU A 108 -13.66 4.16 8.55
N ASP A 109 -14.24 5.15 7.89
CA ASP A 109 -15.68 5.23 7.62
C ASP A 109 -16.14 4.34 6.46
N GLN A 110 -15.19 3.85 5.65
CA GLN A 110 -15.46 3.12 4.42
C GLN A 110 -15.10 1.65 4.50
N VAL A 111 -14.28 1.24 5.47
CA VAL A 111 -13.83 -0.16 5.57
C VAL A 111 -15.01 -1.08 5.88
N VAL A 112 -15.18 -2.12 5.07
CA VAL A 112 -16.30 -3.07 5.21
C VAL A 112 -15.83 -4.51 5.43
N VAL A 113 -14.64 -4.84 4.94
CA VAL A 113 -13.93 -6.09 5.22
C VAL A 113 -12.44 -5.80 5.33
N ALA A 114 -11.72 -6.45 6.24
CA ALA A 114 -10.27 -6.41 6.35
C ALA A 114 -9.72 -7.84 6.37
N ARG A 115 -8.53 -8.06 5.80
CA ARG A 115 -7.72 -9.26 6.00
C ARG A 115 -6.54 -8.89 6.88
N VAL A 116 -6.30 -9.64 7.94
CA VAL A 116 -5.21 -9.40 8.89
C VAL A 116 -4.47 -10.71 9.22
N PRO A 117 -3.16 -10.68 9.51
CA PRO A 117 -2.40 -11.89 9.84
C PRO A 117 -2.71 -12.33 11.28
N VAL A 118 -3.11 -13.58 11.52
CA VAL A 118 -3.39 -14.13 12.86
C VAL A 118 -2.82 -15.53 12.99
N GLY A 119 -2.06 -15.80 14.06
CA GLY A 119 -1.60 -17.16 14.40
C GLY A 119 -0.80 -17.88 13.30
N GLY A 120 -0.09 -17.14 12.44
CA GLY A 120 0.67 -17.68 11.30
C GLY A 120 -0.15 -17.85 10.01
N GLY A 121 -1.46 -17.57 10.03
CA GLY A 121 -2.35 -17.51 8.88
C GLY A 121 -2.99 -16.14 8.72
N PHE A 122 -4.20 -16.10 8.16
CA PHE A 122 -4.97 -14.88 7.97
C PHE A 122 -6.41 -15.07 8.44
N GLU A 123 -6.96 -14.02 9.04
CA GLU A 123 -8.39 -13.89 9.32
C GLU A 123 -8.98 -12.72 8.54
N HIS A 124 -10.29 -12.82 8.28
CA HIS A 124 -11.06 -11.74 7.70
C HIS A 124 -12.02 -11.17 8.74
N TRP A 125 -12.04 -9.85 8.89
CA TRP A 125 -12.97 -9.15 9.76
C TRP A 125 -13.94 -8.35 8.89
N TRP A 126 -15.22 -8.26 9.25
CA TRP A 126 -16.19 -7.36 8.61
C TRP A 126 -16.74 -6.38 9.63
N PHE A 127 -17.19 -5.21 9.15
CA PHE A 127 -17.54 -4.07 10.00
C PHE A 127 -19.05 -3.79 9.92
N PRO A 128 -19.87 -4.32 10.86
CA PRO A 128 -21.33 -4.28 10.73
C PRO A 128 -21.90 -2.87 10.66
N VAL A 129 -21.33 -1.93 11.41
CA VAL A 129 -21.73 -0.52 11.40
C VAL A 129 -21.55 0.06 10.00
N ASN A 130 -20.40 -0.15 9.37
CA ASN A 130 -20.10 0.37 8.03
C ASN A 130 -20.96 -0.31 6.96
N VAL A 131 -21.09 -1.64 7.04
CA VAL A 131 -21.94 -2.42 6.12
C VAL A 131 -23.42 -2.00 6.20
N SER A 132 -23.91 -1.62 7.38
CA SER A 132 -25.29 -1.16 7.57
C SER A 132 -25.58 0.19 6.88
N ARG A 133 -24.54 0.98 6.60
CA ARG A 133 -24.62 2.29 5.91
C ARG A 133 -24.59 2.16 4.38
N LEU A 134 -24.36 0.97 3.83
CA LEU A 134 -24.30 0.74 2.38
C LEU A 134 -25.68 0.68 1.74
N SER A 135 -25.75 1.00 0.45
CA SER A 135 -26.93 0.78 -0.36
C SER A 135 -27.28 -0.72 -0.47
N PRO A 136 -28.55 -1.10 -0.71
CA PRO A 136 -28.97 -2.49 -0.67
C PRO A 136 -28.17 -3.44 -1.60
N LEU A 137 -27.85 -2.97 -2.81
CA LEU A 137 -27.13 -3.78 -3.80
C LEU A 137 -25.65 -3.98 -3.43
N VAL A 138 -24.99 -2.93 -2.94
CA VAL A 138 -23.59 -3.05 -2.49
C VAL A 138 -23.51 -3.91 -1.24
N ARG A 139 -24.45 -3.72 -0.30
CA ARG A 139 -24.55 -4.55 0.91
C ARG A 139 -24.68 -6.03 0.55
N PHE A 140 -25.54 -6.37 -0.41
CA PHE A 140 -25.70 -7.75 -0.88
C PHE A 140 -24.37 -8.34 -1.38
N GLU A 141 -23.65 -7.62 -2.24
CA GLU A 141 -22.36 -8.11 -2.74
C GLU A 141 -21.29 -8.22 -1.64
N VAL A 142 -21.21 -7.25 -0.73
CA VAL A 142 -20.31 -7.31 0.42
C VAL A 142 -20.64 -8.49 1.32
N SER A 143 -21.93 -8.75 1.60
CA SER A 143 -22.37 -9.91 2.38
C SER A 143 -22.00 -11.24 1.72
N ARG A 144 -22.03 -11.33 0.39
CA ARG A 144 -21.52 -12.51 -0.33
C ARG A 144 -20.03 -12.72 -0.09
N LEU A 145 -19.23 -11.65 -0.11
CA LEU A 145 -17.80 -11.75 0.20
C LEU A 145 -17.59 -12.18 1.66
N VAL A 146 -18.30 -11.55 2.61
CA VAL A 146 -18.24 -11.90 4.05
C VAL A 146 -18.46 -13.41 4.25
N GLY A 147 -19.52 -13.98 3.65
CA GLY A 147 -19.77 -15.41 3.71
C GLY A 147 -18.70 -16.25 3.00
N ARG A 148 -18.20 -15.78 1.84
CA ARG A 148 -17.20 -16.48 1.04
C ARG A 148 -15.84 -16.62 1.73
N VAL A 149 -15.41 -15.59 2.47
CA VAL A 149 -14.13 -15.58 3.19
C VAL A 149 -14.28 -15.98 4.66
N GLY A 150 -15.50 -16.24 5.13
CA GLY A 150 -15.77 -16.58 6.53
C GLY A 150 -15.44 -15.45 7.49
N ALA A 151 -15.70 -14.19 7.11
CA ALA A 151 -15.31 -13.05 7.93
C ALA A 151 -16.09 -13.00 9.25
N VAL A 152 -15.37 -12.66 10.33
CA VAL A 152 -15.93 -12.48 11.68
C VAL A 152 -16.23 -11.00 11.95
N PRO A 153 -17.22 -10.66 12.79
CA PRO A 153 -17.52 -9.26 13.09
C PRO A 153 -16.37 -8.60 13.88
N GLY A 154 -15.99 -7.39 13.49
CA GLY A 154 -15.00 -6.56 14.18
C GLY A 154 -15.45 -5.09 14.31
N SER A 155 -14.64 -4.29 15.00
CA SER A 155 -14.80 -2.84 15.12
C SER A 155 -13.63 -2.10 14.47
N VAL A 156 -13.87 -0.88 14.01
CA VAL A 156 -12.83 -0.06 13.37
C VAL A 156 -11.73 0.29 14.38
N GLU A 157 -12.11 0.61 15.61
CA GLU A 157 -11.19 0.85 16.72
C GLU A 157 -10.32 -0.39 16.99
N GLY A 158 -10.93 -1.58 17.02
CA GLY A 158 -10.20 -2.83 17.18
C GLY A 158 -9.25 -3.12 16.03
N LEU A 159 -9.61 -2.78 14.79
CA LEU A 159 -8.72 -2.91 13.64
C LEU A 159 -7.52 -1.96 13.76
N LEU A 160 -7.75 -0.70 14.16
CA LEU A 160 -6.69 0.30 14.34
C LEU A 160 -5.69 -0.15 15.40
N ASP A 161 -6.17 -0.58 16.57
CA ASP A 161 -5.34 -1.09 17.65
C ASP A 161 -4.55 -2.33 17.21
N TYR A 162 -5.22 -3.25 16.50
CA TYR A 162 -4.60 -4.47 16.00
C TYR A 162 -3.47 -4.16 15.02
N VAL A 163 -3.75 -3.37 13.97
CA VAL A 163 -2.77 -2.99 12.94
C VAL A 163 -1.62 -2.18 13.54
N GLY A 164 -1.90 -1.30 14.50
CA GLY A 164 -0.89 -0.55 15.24
C GLY A 164 0.09 -1.46 16.01
N GLY A 165 -0.36 -2.64 16.43
CA GLY A 165 0.47 -3.66 17.09
C GLY A 165 1.24 -4.58 16.15
N LEU A 166 1.06 -4.49 14.82
CA LEU A 166 1.66 -5.43 13.86
C LEU A 166 3.12 -5.13 13.48
N GLY A 167 3.79 -4.15 14.07
CA GLY A 167 5.17 -3.75 13.70
C GLY A 167 6.16 -4.93 13.62
N GLY A 168 6.20 -5.77 14.65
CA GLY A 168 7.04 -6.98 14.67
C GLY A 168 6.64 -8.02 13.60
N VAL A 169 5.34 -8.16 13.33
CA VAL A 169 4.82 -9.07 12.29
C VAL A 169 5.22 -8.55 10.90
N PHE A 170 5.06 -7.25 10.64
CA PHE A 170 5.50 -6.64 9.38
C PHE A 170 6.99 -6.84 9.15
N GLU A 171 7.83 -6.74 10.19
CA GLU A 171 9.26 -7.03 10.08
C GLU A 171 9.57 -8.50 9.77
N GLU A 172 8.77 -9.45 10.22
CA GLU A 172 8.90 -10.84 9.79
C GLU A 172 8.58 -11.02 8.31
N PHE A 173 7.46 -10.48 7.84
CA PHE A 173 7.08 -10.52 6.43
C PHE A 173 8.16 -9.87 5.56
N ARG A 174 8.62 -8.67 5.94
CA ARG A 174 9.70 -7.94 5.25
C ARG A 174 10.97 -8.79 5.16
N ARG A 175 11.39 -9.41 6.25
CA ARG A 175 12.59 -10.27 6.28
C ARG A 175 12.45 -11.49 5.37
N ARG A 176 11.27 -12.13 5.33
CA ARG A 176 11.00 -13.27 4.44
C ARG A 176 11.05 -12.84 2.97
N VAL A 177 10.38 -11.75 2.62
CA VAL A 177 10.32 -11.23 1.24
C VAL A 177 11.69 -10.74 0.75
N SER A 178 12.49 -10.13 1.63
CA SER A 178 13.82 -9.62 1.29
C SER A 178 14.93 -10.67 1.33
N ALA A 179 14.64 -11.90 1.78
CA ALA A 179 15.64 -12.94 1.90
C ALA A 179 16.27 -13.26 0.53
N GLY A 180 17.59 -13.13 0.44
CA GLY A 180 18.32 -13.36 -0.82
C GLY A 180 18.06 -12.32 -1.91
N CYS A 181 17.44 -11.18 -1.59
CA CYS A 181 17.29 -10.07 -2.52
C CYS A 181 18.48 -9.10 -2.42
N ASP A 182 18.78 -8.44 -3.53
CA ASP A 182 19.72 -7.32 -3.60
C ASP A 182 18.97 -6.00 -3.34
N PHE A 183 17.71 -5.90 -3.78
CA PHE A 183 16.82 -4.78 -3.51
C PHE A 183 15.48 -5.26 -2.93
N LEU A 184 14.93 -4.46 -2.02
CA LEU A 184 13.56 -4.58 -1.53
C LEU A 184 12.83 -3.27 -1.82
N VAL A 185 11.79 -3.34 -2.64
CA VAL A 185 10.87 -2.21 -2.87
C VAL A 185 9.70 -2.31 -1.90
N VAL A 186 9.53 -1.32 -1.03
CA VAL A 186 8.42 -1.26 -0.08
C VAL A 186 7.45 -0.17 -0.51
N GLU A 187 6.18 -0.50 -0.74
CA GLU A 187 5.17 0.52 -1.08
C GLU A 187 4.39 0.97 0.16
N SER A 188 4.24 2.29 0.34
CA SER A 188 3.42 2.87 1.40
C SER A 188 1.91 2.67 1.19
N PHE A 189 1.14 2.95 2.23
CA PHE A 189 -0.33 2.98 2.19
C PHE A 189 -0.81 4.42 2.03
N ASN A 190 -1.50 4.72 0.91
CA ASN A 190 -1.93 6.08 0.55
C ASN A 190 -0.74 7.08 0.51
N ASP A 191 -0.78 8.13 1.33
CA ASP A 191 0.25 9.17 1.52
C ASP A 191 0.88 9.09 2.93
N ALA A 192 0.71 7.97 3.63
CA ALA A 192 1.36 7.76 4.92
C ALA A 192 2.88 7.66 4.73
N LEU A 193 3.62 8.51 5.44
CA LEU A 193 5.07 8.66 5.30
C LEU A 193 5.82 7.34 5.51
N VAL A 194 5.34 6.52 6.44
CA VAL A 194 5.81 5.15 6.64
C VAL A 194 4.63 4.23 6.93
N PRO A 195 4.63 3.00 6.39
CA PRO A 195 3.55 2.04 6.64
C PRO A 195 3.58 1.49 8.07
N TYR A 196 4.74 1.47 8.73
CA TYR A 196 4.93 1.10 10.13
C TYR A 196 6.28 1.65 10.64
N ARG A 197 6.41 1.85 11.95
CA ARG A 197 7.50 2.64 12.55
C ARG A 197 8.89 2.01 12.38
N GLU A 198 8.98 0.69 12.54
CA GLU A 198 10.23 -0.07 12.50
C GLU A 198 10.92 0.00 11.14
N LEU A 199 10.15 0.22 10.06
CA LEU A 199 10.69 0.34 8.71
C LEU A 199 11.69 1.48 8.58
N VAL A 200 11.50 2.60 9.29
CA VAL A 200 12.34 3.81 9.20
C VAL A 200 13.83 3.49 9.33
N GLY A 201 14.18 2.60 10.27
CA GLY A 201 15.57 2.28 10.56
C GLY A 201 16.30 1.63 9.38
N VAL A 202 15.57 0.94 8.50
CA VAL A 202 16.14 0.13 7.41
C VAL A 202 15.95 0.73 6.03
N VAL A 203 15.26 1.86 5.87
CA VAL A 203 15.09 2.53 4.56
C VAL A 203 16.41 3.16 4.13
N ASP A 204 16.93 2.76 2.97
CA ASP A 204 18.12 3.33 2.35
C ASP A 204 17.77 4.51 1.43
N TYR A 205 16.63 4.43 0.75
CA TYR A 205 16.12 5.50 -0.10
C TYR A 205 14.60 5.68 0.06
N LEU A 206 14.17 6.93 0.14
CA LEU A 206 12.76 7.31 0.04
C LEU A 206 12.50 7.88 -1.36
N VAL A 207 11.60 7.25 -2.11
CA VAL A 207 11.14 7.72 -3.41
C VAL A 207 9.72 8.23 -3.29
N VAL A 208 9.52 9.52 -3.51
CA VAL A 208 8.18 10.13 -3.53
C VAL A 208 7.70 10.26 -4.97
N VAL A 209 6.60 9.59 -5.28
CA VAL A 209 5.95 9.58 -6.59
C VAL A 209 4.85 10.64 -6.64
N ALA A 210 4.87 11.45 -7.70
CA ALA A 210 3.84 12.41 -8.03
C ALA A 210 3.47 12.28 -9.52
N PRO A 211 2.31 12.79 -9.96
CA PRO A 211 1.98 12.81 -11.38
C PRO A 211 3.10 13.46 -12.21
N GLY A 212 3.63 12.71 -13.17
CA GLY A 212 4.69 13.14 -14.09
C GLY A 212 6.10 13.22 -13.51
N ARG A 213 6.33 12.99 -12.20
CA ARG A 213 7.67 13.09 -11.59
C ARG A 213 7.89 12.15 -10.40
N VAL A 214 9.15 11.81 -10.18
CA VAL A 214 9.62 11.17 -8.94
C VAL A 214 10.77 11.94 -8.32
N PHE A 215 10.80 11.93 -6.99
CA PHE A 215 11.81 12.58 -6.18
C PHE A 215 12.48 11.52 -5.30
N VAL A 216 13.80 11.44 -5.37
CA VAL A 216 14.60 10.47 -4.61
C VAL A 216 15.31 11.20 -3.48
N PHE A 217 15.20 10.66 -2.27
CA PHE A 217 15.86 11.14 -1.07
C PHE A 217 16.66 10.01 -0.43
N GLU A 218 17.79 10.35 0.19
CA GLU A 218 18.51 9.41 1.06
C GLU A 218 17.65 9.08 2.29
N GLY A 219 17.67 7.81 2.69
CA GLY A 219 16.94 7.33 3.87
C GLY A 219 17.37 8.00 5.17
N GLU A 220 18.59 8.54 5.24
CA GLU A 220 19.04 9.36 6.38
C GLU A 220 18.12 10.55 6.64
N ARG A 221 17.55 11.17 5.59
CA ARG A 221 16.59 12.27 5.73
C ARG A 221 15.32 11.84 6.44
N LEU A 222 14.84 10.63 6.13
CA LEU A 222 13.68 10.04 6.80
C LEU A 222 13.99 9.71 8.27
N ARG A 223 15.17 9.12 8.55
CA ARG A 223 15.60 8.81 9.92
C ARG A 223 15.78 10.06 10.77
N LEU A 224 16.39 11.11 10.20
CA LEU A 224 16.54 12.40 10.88
C LEU A 224 15.17 13.00 11.21
N LEU A 225 14.25 13.01 10.25
CA LEU A 225 12.87 13.48 10.47
C LEU A 225 12.16 12.68 11.57
N ALA A 226 12.32 11.36 11.58
CA ALA A 226 11.71 10.50 12.59
C ALA A 226 12.30 10.68 14.00
N SER A 227 13.47 11.32 14.13
CA SER A 227 14.03 11.66 15.45
C SER A 227 13.39 12.90 16.08
N VAL A 228 12.67 13.70 15.29
CA VAL A 228 12.06 14.98 15.72
C VAL A 228 10.54 15.04 15.58
N VAL A 229 9.95 14.17 14.75
CA VAL A 229 8.50 14.11 14.49
C VAL A 229 8.00 12.68 14.70
N ASP A 230 6.82 12.54 15.29
CA ASP A 230 6.13 11.24 15.27
C ASP A 230 5.68 10.92 13.84
N VAL A 231 6.39 9.99 13.22
CA VAL A 231 6.12 9.55 11.84
C VAL A 231 4.94 8.58 11.76
N GLY A 232 4.47 8.05 12.90
CA GLY A 232 3.30 7.18 13.01
C GLY A 232 2.00 7.97 12.81
N GLY A 233 1.70 8.33 11.56
CA GLY A 233 0.55 9.17 11.20
C GLY A 233 0.93 10.42 10.41
N ALA A 234 2.23 10.67 10.21
CA ALA A 234 2.70 11.72 9.33
C ALA A 234 2.38 11.38 7.87
N ARG A 235 2.11 12.42 7.08
CA ARG A 235 1.89 12.33 5.62
C ARG A 235 3.02 13.03 4.90
N VAL A 236 3.46 12.51 3.76
CA VAL A 236 4.58 13.07 2.97
C VAL A 236 4.39 14.56 2.69
N GLY A 237 3.18 14.95 2.26
CA GLY A 237 2.88 16.36 1.97
C GLY A 237 3.04 17.28 3.18
N GLY A 238 2.73 16.79 4.38
CA GLY A 238 2.86 17.55 5.63
C GLY A 238 4.32 17.73 6.07
N VAL A 239 5.20 16.79 5.72
CA VAL A 239 6.62 16.82 6.09
C VAL A 239 7.56 17.23 4.95
N TRP A 240 7.03 17.49 3.76
CA TRP A 240 7.80 17.72 2.53
C TRP A 240 8.94 18.73 2.70
N ARG A 241 8.65 19.86 3.34
CA ARG A 241 9.63 20.94 3.57
C ARG A 241 10.80 20.51 4.45
N HIS A 242 10.60 19.50 5.31
CA HIS A 242 11.59 18.98 6.23
C HIS A 242 12.46 17.88 5.61
N LEU A 243 12.04 17.26 4.50
CA LEU A 243 12.86 16.29 3.76
C LEU A 243 14.05 16.98 3.07
N GLY A 244 13.99 18.30 2.84
CA GLY A 244 15.06 19.06 2.20
C GLY A 244 15.14 18.82 0.69
N ARG A 245 16.36 18.90 0.11
CA ARG A 245 16.55 18.76 -1.34
C ARG A 245 16.67 17.28 -1.73
N PRO A 246 15.91 16.81 -2.75
CA PRO A 246 16.08 15.47 -3.28
C PRO A 246 17.45 15.31 -3.95
N ILE A 247 18.01 14.09 -3.86
CA ILE A 247 19.26 13.70 -4.53
C ILE A 247 19.03 13.35 -6.01
N GLY A 248 17.79 13.09 -6.40
CA GLY A 248 17.40 12.87 -7.79
C GLY A 248 15.98 13.33 -8.06
N VAL A 249 15.75 13.92 -9.23
CA VAL A 249 14.41 14.30 -9.72
C VAL A 249 14.29 13.85 -11.16
N PHE A 250 13.29 13.02 -11.45
CA PHE A 250 13.13 12.40 -12.76
C PHE A 250 11.71 12.61 -13.26
N GLU A 251 11.57 12.86 -14.56
CA GLU A 251 10.27 12.93 -15.22
C GLU A 251 9.78 11.52 -15.55
N LEU A 252 8.48 11.29 -15.36
CA LEU A 252 7.82 10.04 -15.69
C LEU A 252 7.01 10.21 -16.98
N PRO A 253 7.16 9.30 -17.96
CA PRO A 253 6.33 9.31 -19.16
C PRO A 253 4.91 8.82 -18.83
N LEU A 254 3.95 9.20 -19.70
CA LEU A 254 2.62 8.58 -19.69
C LEU A 254 2.68 7.28 -20.49
N VAL A 255 2.51 6.15 -19.82
CA VAL A 255 2.58 4.81 -20.44
C VAL A 255 1.48 3.90 -19.89
N GLU A 256 0.92 3.07 -20.76
CA GLU A 256 -0.16 2.12 -20.43
C GLU A 256 0.33 0.79 -19.84
N ASP A 257 1.64 0.59 -19.73
CA ASP A 257 2.25 -0.66 -19.24
C ASP A 257 3.49 -0.35 -18.36
N PRO A 258 3.58 -0.85 -17.11
CA PRO A 258 4.74 -0.63 -16.26
C PRO A 258 6.01 -1.31 -16.80
N VAL A 259 5.88 -2.30 -17.70
CA VAL A 259 7.00 -2.91 -18.43
C VAL A 259 7.70 -1.88 -19.33
N VAL A 260 6.93 -0.98 -19.95
CA VAL A 260 7.47 0.14 -20.74
C VAL A 260 8.01 1.23 -19.82
N LEU A 261 7.33 1.50 -18.69
CA LEU A 261 7.82 2.47 -17.69
C LEU A 261 9.25 2.13 -17.24
N ALA A 262 9.53 0.84 -17.02
CA ALA A 262 10.83 0.35 -16.58
C ALA A 262 12.01 0.79 -17.48
N ASP A 263 11.79 1.04 -18.79
CA ASP A 263 12.82 1.51 -19.71
C ASP A 263 13.25 2.96 -19.44
N PHE A 264 12.42 3.74 -18.75
CA PHE A 264 12.67 5.14 -18.41
C PHE A 264 13.26 5.32 -17.00
N LEU A 265 13.37 4.24 -16.21
CA LEU A 265 13.80 4.31 -14.81
C LEU A 265 15.31 4.13 -14.61
N GLY A 266 16.10 4.05 -15.69
CA GLY A 266 17.56 3.90 -15.60
C GLY A 266 18.23 5.03 -14.79
N GLY A 267 17.75 6.27 -14.92
CA GLY A 267 18.24 7.40 -14.11
C GLY A 267 17.95 7.25 -12.62
N VAL A 268 16.76 6.75 -12.27
CA VAL A 268 16.38 6.46 -10.88
C VAL A 268 17.29 5.37 -10.32
N VAL A 269 17.45 4.25 -11.04
CA VAL A 269 18.30 3.13 -10.59
C VAL A 269 19.76 3.55 -10.47
N GLY A 270 20.25 4.43 -11.35
CA GLY A 270 21.60 4.99 -11.25
C GLY A 270 21.85 5.75 -9.94
N VAL A 271 20.83 6.35 -9.34
CA VAL A 271 20.91 6.99 -8.01
C VAL A 271 20.79 5.99 -6.87
N LEU A 272 20.01 4.91 -7.05
CA LEU A 272 19.81 3.88 -6.03
C LEU A 272 20.99 2.90 -5.90
N GLY A 273 21.82 2.80 -6.93
CA GLY A 273 22.97 1.88 -6.99
C GLY A 273 24.36 2.55 -6.86
N GLY A 274 24.40 3.88 -6.72
CA GLY A 274 25.61 4.65 -6.42
C GLY A 274 25.72 4.94 -4.93
#